data_AF-A0A7H1MHC8-F1
#
_entry.id   AF-A0A7H1MHC8-F1
#
_cell.length_a   1.000
_cell.length_b   1.000
_cell.length_c   1.000
_cell.angle_alpha   90.00
_cell.angle_beta   90.00
_cell.angle_gamma   90.00
#
_symmetry.space_group_name_H-M   'P 1'
#
loop_
_entity.id
_entity.type
_entity.pdbx_description
1 polymer ?
#
loop_
_entity_poly.entity_id
_entity_poly.type
_entity_poly.pdbx_seq_one_letter_code
_entity_poly.pdbx_strand_id
1 'polypeptide(L)'
;MALTSKIRRTLIQAATVAAVLLTVSTAVQLYVTKWRPAADQWRLTQIFKGSNEPLHLPLTHSQTAWEVMKSDKNISSFVRMIEDFPDIVLGLTSVAGKFTVLAPTNAAFEREPLAHDTPDFGYMMLVGYHMGPGSFSDQALLETNTISSFLNADRFFKYKQRLSIQPCVDGISVNFRAKLIGPGTIAANGHVHHIDRILPIPEAVAITLRDTPEFNSFRTALIQTNVAVVVNDTSTHDGQTVFVPTNAAFEKLGRKINRFLFSPGGNTYLEALLRYHIVTNRTFYSDVHYQSNGQGEIKMATGSATSLPTLVNGHDLQISIHADDSRNLITINNAVRASTQDIVAMDGVIHVIDTVLLPPTASEDGSKPQEEDTSWITSLVQLFRWKTTPEELTVESLMEILNPLLEPSS
;
A
#
# COMPACT_ATOMS: atom_id res chain seq x y z
N MET A 1 -49.83 -2.93 -21.96
CA MET A 1 -48.98 -3.82 -21.11
C MET A 1 -47.51 -3.42 -21.04
N ALA A 2 -46.89 -2.81 -22.06
CA ALA A 2 -45.47 -2.42 -22.03
C ALA A 2 -45.18 -1.13 -21.22
N LEU A 3 -46.12 -0.19 -21.15
CA LEU A 3 -45.93 1.08 -20.44
C LEU A 3 -45.87 0.88 -18.91
N THR A 4 -46.64 -0.08 -18.38
CA THR A 4 -46.71 -0.38 -16.95
C THR A 4 -45.49 -1.14 -16.44
N SER A 5 -44.81 -1.94 -17.26
CA SER A 5 -43.59 -2.66 -16.86
C SER A 5 -42.36 -1.74 -16.79
N LYS A 6 -42.28 -0.74 -17.69
CA LYS A 6 -41.18 0.23 -17.73
C LYS A 6 -41.23 1.19 -16.54
N ILE A 7 -42.43 1.66 -16.17
CA ILE A 7 -42.68 2.49 -14.99
C ILE A 7 -42.40 1.71 -13.70
N ARG A 8 -42.79 0.42 -13.64
CA ARG A 8 -42.51 -0.44 -12.48
C ARG A 8 -41.01 -0.67 -12.28
N ARG A 9 -40.22 -0.85 -13.34
CA ARG A 9 -38.75 -0.99 -13.25
C ARG A 9 -38.06 0.28 -12.77
N THR A 10 -38.50 1.45 -13.24
CA THR A 10 -37.94 2.74 -12.81
C THR A 10 -38.28 3.06 -11.36
N LEU A 11 -39.49 2.72 -10.90
CA LEU A 11 -39.88 2.85 -9.49
C LEU A 11 -39.09 1.92 -8.58
N ILE A 12 -38.82 0.68 -9.02
CA ILE A 12 -37.98 -0.26 -8.25
C ILE A 12 -36.54 0.27 -8.16
N GLN A 13 -35.94 0.72 -9.25
CA GLN A 13 -34.59 1.29 -9.24
C GLN A 13 -34.49 2.56 -8.38
N ALA A 14 -35.47 3.45 -8.46
CA ALA A 14 -35.53 4.64 -7.61
C ALA A 14 -35.69 4.27 -6.12
N ALA A 15 -36.50 3.25 -5.79
CA ALA A 15 -36.64 2.75 -4.44
C ALA A 15 -35.38 2.05 -3.93
N THR A 16 -34.64 1.32 -4.79
CA THR A 16 -33.36 0.70 -4.41
C THR A 16 -32.28 1.76 -4.17
N VAL A 17 -32.17 2.77 -5.02
CA VAL A 17 -31.22 3.87 -4.83
C VAL A 17 -31.58 4.70 -3.59
N ALA A 18 -32.86 4.99 -3.36
CA ALA A 18 -33.31 5.68 -2.16
C ALA A 18 -33.05 4.84 -0.90
N ALA A 19 -33.27 3.52 -0.95
CA ALA A 19 -32.96 2.63 0.15
C ALA A 19 -31.45 2.58 0.44
N VAL A 20 -30.59 2.51 -0.60
CA VAL A 20 -29.12 2.54 -0.45
C VAL A 20 -28.66 3.88 0.14
N LEU A 21 -29.18 5.01 -0.34
CA LEU A 21 -28.85 6.33 0.18
C LEU A 21 -29.34 6.52 1.62
N LEU A 22 -30.55 6.05 1.95
CA LEU A 22 -31.07 6.06 3.31
C LEU A 22 -30.24 5.15 4.23
N THR A 23 -29.83 3.96 3.77
CA THR A 23 -29.00 3.04 4.56
C THR A 23 -27.58 3.55 4.73
N VAL A 24 -26.99 4.22 3.75
CA VAL A 24 -25.65 4.82 3.87
C VAL A 24 -25.73 6.03 4.80
N SER A 25 -26.73 6.90 4.65
CA SER A 25 -26.91 8.06 5.53
C SER A 25 -27.25 7.65 6.96
N THR A 26 -28.07 6.62 7.17
CA THR A 26 -28.35 6.08 8.52
C THR A 26 -27.19 5.25 9.06
N ALA A 27 -26.41 4.57 8.23
CA ALA A 27 -25.17 3.91 8.66
C ALA A 27 -24.09 4.94 9.04
N VAL A 28 -23.95 6.03 8.30
CA VAL A 28 -23.08 7.16 8.63
C VAL A 28 -23.57 7.88 9.88
N GLN A 29 -24.88 8.13 10.04
CA GLN A 29 -25.44 8.69 11.27
C GLN A 29 -25.33 7.73 12.46
N LEU A 30 -25.54 6.41 12.30
CA LEU A 30 -25.32 5.42 13.34
C LEU A 30 -23.84 5.28 13.68
N TYR A 31 -22.96 5.39 12.69
CA TYR A 31 -21.52 5.41 12.87
C TYR A 31 -21.11 6.66 13.66
N VAL A 32 -21.55 7.85 13.26
CA VAL A 32 -21.27 9.13 13.95
C VAL A 32 -21.88 9.19 15.36
N THR A 33 -23.12 8.72 15.55
CA THR A 33 -23.84 8.83 16.83
C THR A 33 -23.49 7.75 17.84
N LYS A 34 -23.21 6.51 17.39
CA LYS A 34 -22.80 5.41 18.27
C LYS A 34 -21.32 5.50 18.65
N TRP A 35 -20.50 6.16 17.84
CA TRP A 35 -19.06 6.28 18.10
C TRP A 35 -18.65 7.53 18.88
N ARG A 36 -19.40 8.64 18.87
CA ARG A 36 -19.04 9.85 19.62
C ARG A 36 -18.80 9.60 21.12
N PRO A 37 -19.64 8.84 21.87
CA PRO A 37 -19.44 8.68 23.30
C PRO A 37 -18.49 7.53 23.67
N ALA A 38 -18.41 6.49 22.84
CA ALA A 38 -17.55 5.33 23.13
C ALA A 38 -16.09 5.60 22.75
N ALA A 39 -15.83 6.33 21.65
CA ALA A 39 -14.48 6.63 21.18
C ALA A 39 -13.64 7.42 22.19
N ASP A 40 -14.27 8.24 23.04
CA ASP A 40 -13.56 9.14 23.96
C ASP A 40 -12.86 8.42 25.11
N GLN A 41 -13.33 7.22 25.51
CA GLN A 41 -12.82 6.55 26.71
C GLN A 41 -11.85 5.39 26.43
N TRP A 42 -11.90 4.76 25.24
CA TRP A 42 -11.00 3.66 24.88
C TRP A 42 -9.88 4.04 23.88
N ARG A 43 -10.01 5.14 23.10
CA ARG A 43 -8.95 5.58 22.17
C ARG A 43 -7.73 6.16 22.89
N LEU A 44 -7.94 6.88 24.00
CA LEU A 44 -6.86 7.53 24.76
C LEU A 44 -5.87 6.55 25.40
N THR A 45 -6.25 5.29 25.65
CA THR A 45 -5.35 4.31 26.29
C THR A 45 -4.60 3.41 25.31
N GLN A 46 -5.02 3.35 24.04
CA GLN A 46 -4.40 2.49 23.01
C GLN A 46 -3.53 3.26 22.02
N ILE A 47 -3.81 4.55 21.76
CA ILE A 47 -2.97 5.40 20.90
C ILE A 47 -1.57 5.65 21.52
N PHE A 48 -1.46 5.59 22.85
CA PHE A 48 -0.24 5.93 23.60
C PHE A 48 0.50 4.74 24.23
N LYS A 49 0.11 3.50 23.97
CA LYS A 49 0.85 2.31 24.45
C LYS A 49 1.94 1.89 23.46
N GLY A 50 3.00 2.69 23.39
CA GLY A 50 4.27 2.32 22.76
C GLY A 50 5.39 2.27 23.81
N SER A 51 5.89 1.06 24.09
CA SER A 51 7.06 0.69 24.92
C SER A 51 7.22 1.33 26.31
N ASN A 52 6.99 0.52 27.36
CA ASN A 52 7.36 0.80 28.75
C ASN A 52 8.89 0.76 28.96
N GLU A 53 9.62 1.77 28.50
CA GLU A 53 10.94 2.06 29.07
C GLU A 53 11.02 3.53 29.48
N PRO A 54 11.23 3.85 30.78
CA PRO A 54 11.44 5.21 31.22
C PRO A 54 12.88 5.61 30.88
N LEU A 55 13.07 6.23 29.71
CA LEU A 55 14.36 6.81 29.35
C LEU A 55 14.33 8.32 29.61
N HIS A 56 14.97 8.72 30.72
CA HIS A 56 15.29 10.12 31.02
C HIS A 56 16.31 10.65 30.01
N LEU A 57 15.85 11.12 28.85
CA LEU A 57 16.64 11.99 27.97
C LEU A 57 16.40 13.46 28.38
N PRO A 58 17.44 14.29 28.51
CA PRO A 58 17.26 15.71 28.76
C PRO A 58 16.51 16.35 27.58
N LEU A 59 15.50 17.17 27.87
CA LEU A 59 14.81 18.01 26.90
C LEU A 59 15.84 18.93 26.24
N THR A 60 16.31 18.58 25.05
CA THR A 60 17.26 19.43 24.30
C THR A 60 16.59 20.65 23.68
N HIS A 61 15.26 20.64 23.58
CA HIS A 61 14.42 21.69 23.00
C HIS A 61 13.24 22.00 23.92
N SER A 62 12.90 23.28 24.07
CA SER A 62 11.85 23.73 24.99
C SER A 62 10.45 23.72 24.39
N GLN A 63 10.32 23.71 23.06
CA GLN A 63 9.05 23.82 22.35
C GLN A 63 8.55 22.47 21.84
N THR A 64 7.26 22.22 22.00
CA THR A 64 6.53 21.07 21.45
C THR A 64 6.29 21.22 19.94
N ALA A 65 5.94 20.13 19.26
CA ALA A 65 5.65 20.13 17.83
C ALA A 65 4.51 21.11 17.50
N TRP A 66 3.50 21.20 18.38
CA TRP A 66 2.44 22.20 18.23
C TRP A 66 2.96 23.64 18.29
N GLU A 67 3.80 23.97 19.29
CA GLU A 67 4.34 25.31 19.46
C GLU A 67 5.29 25.71 18.32
N VAL A 68 6.13 24.76 17.86
CA VAL A 68 6.97 24.92 16.67
C VAL A 68 6.08 25.26 15.46
N MET A 69 5.08 24.43 15.18
CA MET A 69 4.21 24.67 14.02
C MET A 69 3.44 25.98 14.11
N LYS A 70 2.90 26.32 15.29
CA LYS A 70 2.15 27.56 15.50
C LYS A 70 2.99 28.81 15.28
N SER A 71 4.29 28.73 15.56
CA SER A 71 5.23 29.84 15.33
C SER A 71 5.65 29.99 13.85
N ASP A 72 5.41 28.97 13.03
CA ASP A 72 5.86 28.91 11.65
C ASP A 72 4.84 29.49 10.68
N LYS A 73 5.20 30.62 10.08
CA LYS A 73 4.36 31.35 9.12
C LYS A 73 4.21 30.59 7.79
N ASN A 74 5.13 29.70 7.44
CA ASN A 74 5.14 29.00 6.15
C ASN A 74 4.08 27.88 6.07
N ILE A 75 3.55 27.42 7.21
CA ILE A 75 2.55 26.33 7.29
C ILE A 75 1.26 26.77 7.96
N SER A 76 1.01 28.08 8.06
CA SER A 76 -0.16 28.65 8.75
C SER A 76 -1.51 28.10 8.28
N SER A 77 -1.64 27.69 7.01
CA SER A 77 -2.85 27.08 6.46
C SER A 77 -3.10 25.68 7.06
N PHE A 78 -2.03 24.90 7.24
CA PHE A 78 -2.11 23.60 7.90
C PHE A 78 -2.39 23.74 9.40
N VAL A 79 -1.75 24.71 10.06
CA VAL A 79 -1.98 25.01 11.48
C VAL A 79 -3.45 25.32 11.73
N ARG A 80 -4.05 26.22 10.93
CA ARG A 80 -5.49 26.55 11.04
C ARG A 80 -6.38 25.31 10.91
N MET A 81 -6.07 24.41 10.00
CA MET A 81 -6.82 23.15 9.87
C MET A 81 -6.71 22.26 11.12
N ILE A 82 -5.55 22.23 11.78
CA ILE A 82 -5.36 21.45 13.02
C ILE A 82 -6.10 22.12 14.19
N GLU A 83 -6.19 23.45 14.23
CA GLU A 83 -6.90 24.19 15.30
C GLU A 83 -8.37 23.78 15.44
N ASP A 84 -9.00 23.31 14.36
CA ASP A 84 -10.37 22.79 14.37
C ASP A 84 -10.52 21.45 15.12
N PHE A 85 -9.41 20.82 15.51
CA PHE A 85 -9.37 19.52 16.21
C PHE A 85 -8.64 19.61 17.56
N PRO A 86 -9.31 20.06 18.64
CA PRO A 86 -8.70 20.27 19.96
C PRO A 86 -7.96 19.06 20.55
N ASP A 87 -8.45 17.85 20.29
CA ASP A 87 -7.82 16.61 20.79
C ASP A 87 -6.46 16.36 20.12
N ILE A 88 -6.33 16.69 18.83
CA ILE A 88 -5.07 16.59 18.10
C ILE A 88 -4.08 17.65 18.62
N VAL A 89 -4.55 18.89 18.81
CA VAL A 89 -3.78 19.97 19.41
C VAL A 89 -3.25 19.57 20.79
N LEU A 90 -4.10 18.99 21.63
CA LEU A 90 -3.73 18.52 22.97
C LEU A 90 -2.64 17.43 22.89
N GLY A 91 -2.80 16.46 21.97
CA GLY A 91 -1.80 15.42 21.74
C GLY A 91 -0.44 15.97 21.32
N LEU A 92 -0.43 16.92 20.36
CA LEU A 92 0.79 17.56 19.85
C LEU A 92 1.47 18.51 20.86
N THR A 93 0.74 18.97 21.87
CA THR A 93 1.28 19.77 22.98
C THR A 93 1.84 18.89 24.11
N SER A 94 1.57 17.58 24.10
CA SER A 94 2.08 16.67 25.11
C SER A 94 3.58 16.38 24.90
N VAL A 95 4.40 16.68 25.91
CA VAL A 95 5.85 16.36 25.93
C VAL A 95 6.15 14.87 26.04
N ALA A 96 5.16 14.04 26.39
CA ALA A 96 5.33 12.59 26.49
C ALA A 96 5.21 11.88 25.13
N GLY A 97 4.64 12.55 24.12
CA GLY A 97 4.50 11.99 22.78
C GLY A 97 5.81 11.95 22.00
N LYS A 98 5.83 11.12 20.95
CA LYS A 98 6.88 11.15 19.92
C LYS A 98 6.20 11.14 18.56
N PHE A 99 6.40 12.21 17.80
CA PHE A 99 5.67 12.46 16.55
C PHE A 99 6.60 12.80 15.40
N THR A 100 6.19 12.40 14.21
CA THR A 100 6.69 12.95 12.96
C THR A 100 5.51 13.61 12.29
N VAL A 101 5.63 14.91 12.03
CA VAL A 101 4.62 15.69 11.32
C VAL A 101 5.16 16.08 9.96
N LEU A 102 4.42 15.78 8.90
CA LEU A 102 4.70 16.19 7.53
C LEU A 102 3.78 17.38 7.22
N ALA A 103 4.25 18.59 7.45
CA ALA A 103 3.46 19.82 7.35
C ALA A 103 3.49 20.40 5.93
N PRO A 104 2.36 20.40 5.17
CA PRO A 104 2.32 21.05 3.87
C PRO A 104 2.47 22.56 4.01
N THR A 105 3.32 23.13 3.17
CA THR A 105 3.50 24.60 3.11
C THR A 105 2.25 25.31 2.62
N ASN A 106 2.12 26.60 2.92
CA ASN A 106 1.04 27.44 2.37
C ASN A 106 1.00 27.37 0.83
N ALA A 107 2.18 27.32 0.18
CA ALA A 107 2.28 27.15 -1.27
C ALA A 107 1.69 25.81 -1.76
N ALA A 108 1.77 24.74 -0.95
CA ALA A 108 1.12 23.47 -1.25
C ALA A 108 -0.41 23.62 -1.26
N PHE A 109 -0.97 24.33 -0.27
CA PHE A 109 -2.41 24.64 -0.20
C PHE A 109 -2.90 25.55 -1.33
N GLU A 110 -2.07 26.50 -1.75
CA GLU A 110 -2.39 27.36 -2.90
C GLU A 110 -2.40 26.57 -4.22
N ARG A 111 -1.47 25.62 -4.37
CA ARG A 111 -1.40 24.75 -5.55
C ARG A 111 -2.53 23.72 -5.60
N GLU A 112 -2.94 23.21 -4.45
CA GLU A 112 -3.93 22.13 -4.34
C GLU A 112 -5.05 22.55 -3.36
N PRO A 113 -5.95 23.47 -3.76
CA PRO A 113 -7.02 23.93 -2.89
C PRO A 113 -7.94 22.76 -2.51
N LEU A 114 -8.18 22.59 -1.22
CA LEU A 114 -9.11 21.57 -0.73
C LEU A 114 -10.55 21.93 -1.10
N ALA A 115 -11.37 20.93 -1.40
CA ALA A 115 -12.76 21.13 -1.77
C ALA A 115 -13.54 21.79 -0.61
N HIS A 116 -14.28 22.85 -0.92
CA HIS A 116 -14.96 23.70 0.07
C HIS A 116 -16.09 22.98 0.83
N ASP A 117 -16.55 21.85 0.30
CA ASP A 117 -17.62 20.99 0.80
C ASP A 117 -17.08 19.71 1.48
N THR A 118 -15.77 19.63 1.73
CA THR A 118 -15.18 18.51 2.48
C THR A 118 -15.74 18.51 3.90
N PRO A 119 -16.38 17.42 4.37
CA PRO A 119 -16.87 17.34 5.74
C PRO A 119 -15.72 17.36 6.77
N ASP A 120 -15.96 17.83 7.98
CA ASP A 120 -14.96 17.91 9.07
C ASP A 120 -14.17 16.60 9.27
N PHE A 121 -14.83 15.44 9.14
CA PHE A 121 -14.16 14.14 9.28
C PHE A 121 -13.10 13.92 8.19
N GLY A 122 -13.28 14.48 7.00
CA GLY A 122 -12.33 14.44 5.89
C GLY A 122 -11.04 15.19 6.25
N TYR A 123 -11.17 16.40 6.80
CA TYR A 123 -10.02 17.17 7.30
C TYR A 123 -9.32 16.45 8.46
N MET A 124 -10.06 15.83 9.39
CA MET A 124 -9.46 15.04 10.47
C MET A 124 -8.64 13.86 9.95
N MET A 125 -9.15 13.13 8.94
CA MET A 125 -8.40 12.05 8.30
C MET A 125 -7.15 12.58 7.58
N LEU A 126 -7.27 13.72 6.89
CA LEU A 126 -6.16 14.36 6.19
C LEU A 126 -5.06 14.75 7.18
N VAL A 127 -5.40 15.43 8.27
CA VAL A 127 -4.47 15.80 9.36
C VAL A 127 -3.81 14.54 9.93
N GLY A 128 -4.60 13.51 10.26
CA GLY A 128 -4.09 12.24 10.77
C GLY A 128 -3.20 11.47 9.78
N TYR A 129 -3.35 11.69 8.48
CA TYR A 129 -2.48 11.10 7.46
C TYR A 129 -1.14 11.82 7.31
N HIS A 130 -1.10 13.12 7.62
CA HIS A 130 0.11 13.94 7.59
C HIS A 130 0.96 13.81 8.86
N MET A 131 0.58 12.99 9.82
CA MET A 131 1.38 12.80 11.02
C MET A 131 1.29 11.38 11.53
N GLY A 132 2.32 10.96 12.27
CA GLY A 132 2.48 9.58 12.71
C GLY A 132 3.24 9.45 14.02
N PRO A 133 3.15 8.28 14.67
CA PRO A 133 3.93 7.98 15.86
C PRO A 133 5.41 7.75 15.52
N GLY A 134 6.27 8.06 16.49
CA GLY A 134 7.73 7.97 16.35
C GLY A 134 8.32 9.33 15.96
N SER A 135 9.58 9.55 16.31
CA SER A 135 10.30 10.80 16.01
C SER A 135 11.40 10.49 15.02
N PHE A 136 11.17 10.78 13.75
CA PHE A 136 12.09 10.49 12.66
C PHE A 136 12.77 11.77 12.19
N SER A 137 14.09 11.83 12.31
CA SER A 137 14.92 12.87 11.68
C SER A 137 15.08 12.62 10.19
N ASP A 138 15.61 13.60 9.46
CA ASP A 138 15.89 13.48 8.01
C ASP A 138 16.77 12.25 7.71
N GLN A 139 17.81 12.03 8.51
CA GLN A 139 18.69 10.86 8.39
C GLN A 139 17.92 9.56 8.63
N ALA A 140 17.07 9.52 9.66
CA ALA A 140 16.26 8.33 9.91
C ALA A 140 15.32 8.06 8.73
N LEU A 141 14.67 9.08 8.16
CA LEU A 141 13.80 8.95 7.00
C LEU A 141 14.54 8.42 5.75
N LEU A 142 15.82 8.76 5.58
CA LEU A 142 16.65 8.19 4.50
C LEU A 142 16.89 6.68 4.66
N GLU A 143 16.77 6.15 5.87
CA GLU A 143 17.04 4.75 6.22
C GLU A 143 15.76 3.91 6.43
N THR A 144 14.56 4.52 6.44
CA THR A 144 13.28 3.78 6.50
C THR A 144 12.56 3.79 5.17
N ASN A 145 12.01 2.64 4.78
CA ASN A 145 11.16 2.53 3.60
C ASN A 145 9.76 3.10 3.82
N THR A 146 9.13 2.85 4.97
CA THR A 146 7.82 3.43 5.29
C THR A 146 7.76 3.91 6.75
N ILE A 147 6.84 4.82 7.03
CA ILE A 147 6.48 5.23 8.39
C ILE A 147 4.97 5.08 8.61
N SER A 148 4.56 4.92 9.86
CA SER A 148 3.15 4.81 10.23
C SER A 148 2.50 6.19 10.26
N SER A 149 1.23 6.32 9.85
CA SER A 149 0.40 7.50 10.10
C SER A 149 -0.62 7.24 11.22
N PHE A 150 -1.37 8.25 11.66
CA PHE A 150 -2.50 8.02 12.57
C PHE A 150 -3.78 7.55 11.88
N LEU A 151 -3.86 7.71 10.55
CA LEU A 151 -4.93 7.14 9.74
C LEU A 151 -4.88 5.61 9.80
N ASN A 152 -6.05 4.97 9.80
CA ASN A 152 -6.14 3.51 9.73
C ASN A 152 -6.43 3.11 8.29
N ALA A 153 -5.78 2.04 7.82
CA ALA A 153 -5.95 1.53 6.47
C ALA A 153 -7.21 0.67 6.31
N ASP A 154 -7.71 0.10 7.41
CA ASP A 154 -8.82 -0.84 7.36
C ASP A 154 -10.08 -0.35 8.09
N ARG A 155 -11.22 -0.88 7.65
CA ARG A 155 -12.55 -0.65 8.25
C ARG A 155 -12.59 -1.01 9.74
N PHE A 156 -11.75 -1.94 10.19
CA PHE A 156 -11.77 -2.44 11.55
C PHE A 156 -10.74 -1.77 12.46
N PHE A 157 -10.03 -0.75 11.97
CA PHE A 157 -9.03 0.01 12.72
C PHE A 157 -7.92 -0.89 13.31
N LYS A 158 -7.63 -2.00 12.64
CA LYS A 158 -6.63 -3.00 13.07
C LYS A 158 -5.21 -2.55 12.74
N TYR A 159 -5.00 -1.88 11.62
CA TYR A 159 -3.66 -1.45 11.23
C TYR A 159 -3.62 -0.06 10.59
N LYS A 160 -2.45 0.58 10.76
CA LYS A 160 -2.21 1.96 10.37
C LYS A 160 -1.91 2.06 8.89
N GLN A 161 -2.44 3.11 8.26
CA GLN A 161 -2.04 3.48 6.92
C GLN A 161 -0.57 3.92 6.95
N ARG A 162 0.22 3.40 6.03
CA ARG A 162 1.62 3.75 5.89
C ARG A 162 1.80 4.99 4.99
N LEU A 163 2.92 5.65 5.21
CA LEU A 163 3.49 6.68 4.35
C LEU A 163 4.76 6.09 3.76
N SER A 164 4.81 5.97 2.44
CA SER A 164 5.97 5.44 1.75
C SER A 164 7.02 6.54 1.64
N ILE A 165 8.26 6.24 2.00
CA ILE A 165 9.38 7.16 1.92
C ILE A 165 10.27 6.72 0.76
N GLN A 166 10.78 7.67 -0.03
CA GLN A 166 11.72 7.38 -1.11
C GLN A 166 12.85 8.41 -1.13
N PRO A 167 14.10 7.99 -1.34
CA PRO A 167 15.15 8.93 -1.73
C PRO A 167 14.82 9.49 -3.12
N CYS A 168 15.10 10.76 -3.32
CA CYS A 168 15.07 11.42 -4.63
C CYS A 168 16.32 12.30 -4.77
N VAL A 169 16.59 12.77 -5.99
CA VAL A 169 17.82 13.52 -6.32
C VAL A 169 18.06 14.71 -5.37
N ASP A 170 16.98 15.35 -4.91
CA ASP A 170 17.04 16.57 -4.09
C ASP A 170 16.59 16.35 -2.63
N GLY A 171 16.61 15.10 -2.13
CA GLY A 171 16.25 14.78 -0.75
C GLY A 171 15.25 13.64 -0.64
N ILE A 172 14.15 13.86 0.09
CA ILE A 172 13.19 12.80 0.44
C ILE A 172 11.84 13.09 -0.21
N SER A 173 11.27 12.07 -0.86
CA SER A 173 9.90 12.04 -1.34
C SER A 173 9.03 11.20 -0.41
N VAL A 174 7.80 11.63 -0.21
CA VAL A 174 6.75 10.93 0.51
C VAL A 174 5.64 10.57 -0.48
N ASN A 175 5.23 9.30 -0.45
CA ASN A 175 4.21 8.70 -1.31
C ASN A 175 4.44 8.96 -2.81
N PHE A 176 5.70 8.98 -3.26
CA PHE A 176 6.09 9.29 -4.64
C PHE A 176 5.54 10.65 -5.14
N ARG A 177 5.17 11.55 -4.23
CA ARG A 177 4.41 12.76 -4.54
C ARG A 177 5.00 14.02 -3.92
N ALA A 178 5.04 14.08 -2.60
CA ALA A 178 5.41 15.28 -1.86
C ALA A 178 6.88 15.23 -1.48
N LYS A 179 7.64 16.29 -1.76
CA LYS A 179 9.05 16.39 -1.41
C LYS A 179 9.20 17.14 -0.09
N LEU A 180 10.15 16.70 0.73
CA LEU A 180 10.59 17.46 1.90
C LEU A 180 11.29 18.75 1.45
N ILE A 181 11.01 19.85 2.14
CA ILE A 181 11.60 21.17 1.88
C ILE A 181 12.55 21.51 3.02
N GLY A 182 13.85 21.49 2.73
CA GLY A 182 14.87 21.84 3.71
C GLY A 182 14.94 20.84 4.88
N PRO A 183 15.72 21.17 5.91
CA PRO A 183 15.89 20.29 7.06
C PRO A 183 14.65 20.29 7.98
N GLY A 184 14.34 19.13 8.56
CA GLY A 184 13.28 19.00 9.54
C GLY A 184 13.53 19.87 10.78
N THR A 185 12.47 20.44 11.34
CA THR A 185 12.53 21.20 12.60
C THR A 185 12.38 20.25 13.78
N ILE A 186 13.35 20.29 14.70
CA ILE A 186 13.36 19.47 15.91
C ILE A 186 12.41 20.09 16.96
N ALA A 187 11.56 19.26 17.55
CA ALA A 187 10.69 19.62 18.66
C ALA A 187 10.94 18.70 19.87
N ALA A 188 10.49 19.13 21.05
CA ALA A 188 10.63 18.39 22.31
C ALA A 188 10.00 16.97 22.25
N ASN A 189 8.94 16.81 21.45
CA ASN A 189 8.15 15.60 21.31
C ASN A 189 8.12 15.07 19.86
N GLY A 190 9.09 15.44 19.01
CA GLY A 190 9.06 15.00 17.62
C GLY A 190 9.93 15.76 16.63
N HIS A 191 9.66 15.51 15.34
CA HIS A 191 10.16 16.30 14.22
C HIS A 191 9.01 16.81 13.36
N VAL A 192 9.15 18.02 12.85
CA VAL A 192 8.22 18.64 11.88
C VAL A 192 8.97 18.84 10.57
N HIS A 193 8.51 18.21 9.51
CA HIS A 193 9.08 18.26 8.17
C HIS A 193 8.16 19.01 7.24
N HIS A 194 8.67 20.02 6.54
CA HIS A 194 7.90 20.74 5.54
C HIS A 194 7.78 19.92 4.26
N ILE A 195 6.59 19.91 3.65
CA ILE A 195 6.38 19.27 2.35
C ILE A 195 5.78 20.22 1.32
N ASP A 196 6.14 20.01 0.05
CA ASP A 196 5.76 20.88 -1.08
C ASP A 196 4.37 20.61 -1.66
N ARG A 197 3.71 19.54 -1.20
CA ARG A 197 2.36 19.11 -1.64
C ARG A 197 1.57 18.52 -0.49
N ILE A 198 0.24 18.59 -0.60
CA ILE A 198 -0.66 17.89 0.31
C ILE A 198 -0.62 16.39 -0.04
N LEU A 199 -0.61 15.55 0.99
CA LEU A 199 -0.77 14.11 0.88
C LEU A 199 -2.26 13.77 0.86
N PRO A 200 -2.86 13.43 -0.30
CA PRO A 200 -4.24 12.97 -0.32
C PRO A 200 -4.35 11.63 0.40
N ILE A 201 -5.54 11.33 0.92
CA ILE A 201 -5.85 9.98 1.38
C ILE A 201 -5.63 9.02 0.19
N PRO A 202 -4.88 7.92 0.37
CA PRO A 202 -4.60 6.99 -0.72
C PRO A 202 -5.88 6.49 -1.38
N GLU A 203 -5.83 6.26 -2.69
CA GLU A 203 -6.92 5.64 -3.43
C GLU A 203 -6.88 4.12 -3.28
N ALA A 204 -7.96 3.44 -3.67
CA ALA A 204 -7.96 1.98 -3.71
C ALA A 204 -7.01 1.44 -4.80
N VAL A 205 -6.47 0.24 -4.61
CA VAL A 205 -5.57 -0.44 -5.57
C VAL A 205 -6.17 -0.45 -6.98
N ALA A 206 -7.47 -0.75 -7.11
CA ALA A 206 -8.15 -0.79 -8.39
C ALA A 206 -8.13 0.56 -9.15
N ILE A 207 -8.17 1.68 -8.42
CA ILE A 207 -8.11 3.03 -9.00
C ILE A 207 -6.69 3.31 -9.48
N THR A 208 -5.68 3.03 -8.64
CA THR A 208 -4.27 3.19 -9.03
C THR A 208 -3.91 2.35 -10.26
N LEU A 209 -4.39 1.10 -10.34
CA LEU A 209 -4.22 0.26 -11.53
C LEU A 209 -4.91 0.83 -12.77
N ARG A 210 -6.06 1.48 -12.59
CA ARG A 210 -6.82 2.11 -13.68
C ARG A 210 -6.08 3.34 -14.22
N ASP A 211 -5.54 4.18 -13.34
CA ASP A 211 -5.09 5.52 -13.72
C ASP A 211 -3.59 5.59 -14.06
N THR A 212 -2.80 4.57 -13.71
CA THR A 212 -1.37 4.49 -14.03
C THR A 212 -1.11 3.89 -15.43
N PRO A 213 -0.56 4.66 -16.40
CA PRO A 213 -0.32 4.19 -17.77
C PRO A 213 0.64 3.00 -17.90
N GLU A 214 1.64 2.91 -17.03
CA GLU A 214 2.67 1.87 -17.00
C GLU A 214 2.09 0.47 -16.73
N PHE A 215 0.84 0.40 -16.24
CA PHE A 215 0.14 -0.83 -15.90
C PHE A 215 -0.92 -1.24 -16.94
N ASN A 216 -0.96 -0.59 -18.11
CA ASN A 216 -1.98 -0.82 -19.14
C ASN A 216 -2.15 -2.31 -19.55
N SER A 217 -1.05 -3.04 -19.77
CA SER A 217 -1.09 -4.46 -20.13
C SER A 217 -1.68 -5.31 -19.01
N PHE A 218 -1.25 -5.08 -17.77
CA PHE A 218 -1.78 -5.78 -16.59
C PHE A 218 -3.27 -5.47 -16.37
N ARG A 219 -3.65 -4.19 -16.42
CA ARG A 219 -5.05 -3.73 -16.34
C ARG A 219 -5.93 -4.39 -17.39
N THR A 220 -5.47 -4.43 -18.65
CA THR A 220 -6.23 -5.04 -19.75
C THR A 220 -6.44 -6.53 -19.48
N ALA A 221 -5.41 -7.22 -19.01
CA ALA A 221 -5.47 -8.63 -18.66
C ALA A 221 -6.45 -8.90 -17.50
N LEU A 222 -6.43 -8.08 -16.44
CA LEU A 222 -7.37 -8.16 -15.31
C LEU A 222 -8.83 -8.00 -15.75
N ILE A 223 -9.10 -7.06 -16.66
CA ILE A 223 -10.45 -6.81 -17.19
C ILE A 223 -10.90 -8.01 -18.04
N GLN A 224 -10.05 -8.48 -18.96
CA GLN A 224 -10.37 -9.59 -19.86
C GLN A 224 -10.67 -10.90 -19.11
N THR A 225 -9.94 -11.17 -18.03
CA THR A 225 -10.08 -12.37 -17.21
C THR A 225 -11.08 -12.22 -16.06
N ASN A 226 -11.70 -11.05 -15.92
CA ASN A 226 -12.61 -10.71 -14.83
C ASN A 226 -11.97 -10.75 -13.42
N VAL A 227 -10.64 -10.88 -13.31
CA VAL A 227 -9.90 -10.83 -12.03
C VAL A 227 -9.96 -9.42 -11.41
N ALA A 228 -10.19 -8.39 -12.22
CA ALA A 228 -10.41 -7.02 -11.74
C ALA A 228 -11.54 -6.92 -10.69
N VAL A 229 -12.56 -7.80 -10.77
CA VAL A 229 -13.65 -7.83 -9.79
C VAL A 229 -13.13 -8.20 -8.40
N VAL A 230 -12.20 -9.15 -8.30
CA VAL A 230 -11.62 -9.58 -7.02
C VAL A 230 -10.79 -8.47 -6.40
N VAL A 231 -9.96 -7.79 -7.21
CA VAL A 231 -9.12 -6.67 -6.75
C VAL A 231 -9.96 -5.47 -6.26
N ASN A 232 -11.14 -5.26 -6.87
CA ASN A 232 -12.02 -4.15 -6.52
C ASN A 232 -13.01 -4.47 -5.39
N ASP A 233 -13.22 -5.76 -5.07
CA ASP A 233 -14.20 -6.19 -4.08
C ASP A 233 -13.63 -6.15 -2.65
N THR A 234 -13.59 -4.93 -2.11
CA THR A 234 -13.19 -4.66 -0.71
C THR A 234 -14.11 -5.29 0.34
N SER A 235 -15.23 -5.92 -0.04
CA SER A 235 -16.06 -6.68 0.90
C SER A 235 -15.51 -8.09 1.17
N THR A 236 -14.61 -8.57 0.32
CA THR A 236 -14.04 -9.93 0.37
C THR A 236 -12.66 -10.00 1.01
N HIS A 237 -12.02 -8.86 1.23
CA HIS A 237 -10.71 -8.78 1.88
C HIS A 237 -10.53 -7.53 2.74
N ASP A 238 -9.84 -7.70 3.87
CA ASP A 238 -9.50 -6.62 4.81
C ASP A 238 -8.27 -5.81 4.38
N GLY A 239 -7.56 -6.25 3.34
CA GLY A 239 -6.32 -5.67 2.80
C GLY A 239 -5.77 -6.53 1.67
N GLN A 240 -4.90 -5.99 0.81
CA GLN A 240 -4.28 -6.75 -0.28
C GLN A 240 -2.86 -6.29 -0.61
N THR A 241 -2.09 -7.18 -1.24
CA THR A 241 -0.78 -6.90 -1.83
C THR A 241 -0.81 -7.35 -3.28
N VAL A 242 -0.55 -6.42 -4.20
CA VAL A 242 -0.56 -6.72 -5.65
C VAL A 242 0.81 -6.46 -6.25
N PHE A 243 1.40 -7.50 -6.84
CA PHE A 243 2.65 -7.39 -7.58
C PHE A 243 2.32 -7.06 -9.05
N VAL A 244 2.63 -5.85 -9.49
CA VAL A 244 2.16 -5.33 -10.78
C VAL A 244 3.30 -5.34 -11.81
N PRO A 245 3.27 -6.24 -12.80
CA PRO A 245 4.21 -6.20 -13.91
C PRO A 245 3.97 -4.98 -14.80
N THR A 246 5.05 -4.28 -15.15
CA THR A 246 5.02 -3.15 -16.09
C THR A 246 4.62 -3.60 -17.51
N ASN A 247 4.25 -2.65 -18.37
CA ASN A 247 4.05 -2.94 -19.80
C ASN A 247 5.29 -3.61 -20.43
N ALA A 248 6.49 -3.15 -20.07
CA ALA A 248 7.75 -3.73 -20.52
C ALA A 248 7.95 -5.17 -20.00
N ALA A 249 7.46 -5.50 -18.80
CA ALA A 249 7.49 -6.87 -18.28
C ALA A 249 6.68 -7.84 -19.15
N PHE A 250 5.49 -7.41 -19.63
CA PHE A 250 4.72 -8.20 -20.60
C PHE A 250 5.42 -8.28 -21.94
N GLU A 251 6.01 -7.20 -22.45
CA GLU A 251 6.75 -7.22 -23.72
C GLU A 251 7.91 -8.22 -23.70
N LYS A 252 8.60 -8.35 -22.56
CA LYS A 252 9.67 -9.34 -22.35
C LYS A 252 9.22 -10.80 -22.49
N LEU A 253 7.93 -11.11 -22.30
CA LEU A 253 7.40 -12.46 -22.57
C LEU A 253 7.41 -12.80 -24.07
N GLY A 254 7.47 -11.80 -24.94
CA GLY A 254 7.49 -12.00 -26.39
C GLY A 254 6.10 -12.07 -27.03
N ARG A 255 6.05 -11.73 -28.33
CA ARG A 255 4.79 -11.55 -29.07
C ARG A 255 3.96 -12.83 -29.19
N LYS A 256 4.60 -14.00 -29.33
CA LYS A 256 3.89 -15.28 -29.49
C LYS A 256 3.14 -15.65 -28.22
N ILE A 257 3.81 -15.52 -27.06
CA ILE A 257 3.24 -15.78 -25.74
C ILE A 257 2.12 -14.80 -25.43
N ASN A 258 2.34 -13.49 -25.61
CA ASN A 258 1.29 -12.52 -25.37
C ASN A 258 0.07 -12.78 -26.26
N ARG A 259 0.27 -13.08 -27.55
CA ARG A 259 -0.85 -13.46 -28.43
C ARG A 259 -1.59 -14.69 -27.93
N PHE A 260 -0.90 -15.69 -27.39
CA PHE A 260 -1.52 -16.86 -26.79
C PHE A 260 -2.31 -16.51 -25.53
N LEU A 261 -1.69 -15.85 -24.54
CA LEU A 261 -2.30 -15.48 -23.27
C LEU A 261 -3.59 -14.67 -23.45
N PHE A 262 -3.59 -13.72 -24.39
CA PHE A 262 -4.77 -12.89 -24.70
C PHE A 262 -5.74 -13.53 -25.69
N SER A 263 -5.47 -14.75 -26.18
CA SER A 263 -6.40 -15.50 -27.03
C SER A 263 -7.47 -16.23 -26.20
N PRO A 264 -8.60 -16.65 -26.81
CA PRO A 264 -9.59 -17.46 -26.11
C PRO A 264 -9.02 -18.75 -25.50
N GLY A 265 -8.02 -19.38 -26.13
CA GLY A 265 -7.39 -20.60 -25.63
C GLY A 265 -6.39 -20.38 -24.49
N GLY A 266 -5.80 -19.19 -24.41
CA GLY A 266 -4.86 -18.83 -23.33
C GLY A 266 -5.51 -18.10 -22.16
N ASN A 267 -6.78 -17.74 -22.25
CA ASN A 267 -7.45 -16.90 -21.26
C ASN A 267 -7.43 -17.51 -19.85
N THR A 268 -7.59 -18.83 -19.71
CA THR A 268 -7.51 -19.52 -18.42
C THR A 268 -6.09 -19.46 -17.83
N TYR A 269 -5.07 -19.57 -18.68
CA TYR A 269 -3.67 -19.42 -18.26
C TYR A 269 -3.39 -17.98 -17.82
N LEU A 270 -3.91 -17.00 -18.56
CA LEU A 270 -3.80 -15.58 -18.19
C LEU A 270 -4.48 -15.30 -16.85
N GLU A 271 -5.67 -15.85 -16.62
CA GLU A 271 -6.37 -15.70 -15.35
C GLU A 271 -5.55 -16.25 -14.18
N ALA A 272 -5.07 -17.49 -14.28
CA ALA A 272 -4.26 -18.11 -13.23
C ALA A 272 -2.94 -17.37 -12.98
N LEU A 273 -2.30 -16.90 -14.05
CA LEU A 273 -1.11 -16.06 -13.97
C LEU A 273 -1.38 -14.75 -13.20
N LEU A 274 -2.47 -14.05 -13.50
CA LEU A 274 -2.82 -12.81 -12.80
C LEU A 274 -3.16 -13.06 -11.33
N ARG A 275 -3.88 -14.14 -11.03
CA ARG A 275 -4.19 -14.55 -9.66
C ARG A 275 -2.92 -14.83 -8.85
N TYR A 276 -1.88 -15.37 -9.46
CA TYR A 276 -0.58 -15.59 -8.83
C TYR A 276 0.15 -14.28 -8.43
N HIS A 277 -0.21 -13.15 -9.04
CA HIS A 277 0.34 -11.83 -8.69
C HIS A 277 -0.40 -11.13 -7.54
N ILE A 278 -1.52 -11.69 -7.08
CA ILE A 278 -2.43 -11.03 -6.15
C ILE A 278 -2.49 -11.83 -4.86
N VAL A 279 -2.26 -11.15 -3.75
CA VAL A 279 -2.36 -11.67 -2.38
C VAL A 279 -3.47 -10.89 -1.69
N THR A 280 -4.51 -11.59 -1.24
CA THR A 280 -5.60 -10.96 -0.46
C THR A 280 -5.45 -11.24 1.02
N ASN A 281 -6.04 -10.40 1.86
CA ASN A 281 -6.02 -10.51 3.32
C ASN A 281 -4.61 -10.46 3.93
N ARG A 282 -3.65 -9.87 3.21
CA ARG A 282 -2.29 -9.58 3.66
C ARG A 282 -1.86 -8.26 3.02
N THR A 283 -1.38 -7.34 3.83
CA THR A 283 -0.79 -6.08 3.36
C THR A 283 0.69 -6.10 3.71
N PHE A 284 1.53 -6.25 2.69
CA PHE A 284 2.96 -6.45 2.86
C PHE A 284 3.74 -5.25 2.33
N TYR A 285 4.38 -4.51 3.22
CA TYR A 285 5.37 -3.49 2.91
C TYR A 285 6.78 -4.07 3.12
N SER A 286 7.78 -3.40 2.58
CA SER A 286 9.19 -3.82 2.70
C SER A 286 9.73 -3.84 4.14
N ASP A 287 9.10 -3.14 5.07
CA ASP A 287 9.47 -3.04 6.48
C ASP A 287 8.41 -3.60 7.43
N VAL A 288 7.24 -4.02 6.93
CA VAL A 288 6.15 -4.53 7.75
C VAL A 288 5.18 -5.43 6.99
N HIS A 289 4.79 -6.55 7.60
CA HIS A 289 3.78 -7.47 7.10
C HIS A 289 2.56 -7.49 8.03
N TYR A 290 1.43 -7.00 7.54
CA TYR A 290 0.13 -7.07 8.21
C TYR A 290 -0.61 -8.34 7.83
N GLN A 291 -0.91 -9.16 8.82
CA GLN A 291 -1.68 -10.39 8.64
C GLN A 291 -3.15 -10.19 9.03
N SER A 292 -4.09 -10.45 8.11
CA SER A 292 -5.51 -10.57 8.50
C SER A 292 -5.73 -11.74 9.46
N ASN A 293 -6.80 -11.63 10.26
CA ASN A 293 -7.27 -12.56 11.29
C ASN A 293 -6.70 -12.36 12.70
N GLY A 294 -6.26 -11.14 13.03
CA GLY A 294 -5.82 -10.81 14.41
C GLY A 294 -4.43 -11.33 14.75
N GLN A 295 -3.65 -11.78 13.76
CA GLN A 295 -2.28 -12.25 13.93
C GLN A 295 -1.25 -11.11 14.04
N GLY A 296 -1.68 -9.87 13.80
CA GLY A 296 -0.93 -8.66 14.16
C GLY A 296 0.03 -8.17 13.07
N GLU A 297 0.92 -7.28 13.50
CA GLU A 297 1.96 -6.64 12.70
C GLU A 297 3.29 -7.37 12.88
N ILE A 298 3.91 -7.82 11.79
CA ILE A 298 5.26 -8.41 11.79
C ILE A 298 6.22 -7.39 11.18
N LYS A 299 7.22 -6.95 11.95
CA LYS A 299 8.28 -6.09 11.42
C LYS A 299 9.20 -6.88 10.49
N MET A 300 9.51 -6.30 9.34
CA MET A 300 10.42 -6.86 8.36
C MET A 300 11.73 -6.05 8.35
N ALA A 301 12.85 -6.75 8.26
CA ALA A 301 14.18 -6.16 8.16
C ALA A 301 15.03 -6.98 7.18
N THR A 302 16.18 -6.44 6.77
CA THR A 302 17.18 -7.18 5.99
C THR A 302 17.41 -8.59 6.54
N GLY A 303 17.33 -9.59 5.66
CA GLY A 303 17.45 -11.01 6.01
C GLY A 303 16.13 -11.68 6.42
N SER A 304 15.04 -10.92 6.57
CA SER A 304 13.72 -11.50 6.82
C SER A 304 13.17 -12.19 5.58
N ALA A 305 12.42 -13.27 5.80
CA ALA A 305 11.67 -13.96 4.76
C ALA A 305 10.26 -14.31 5.25
N THR A 306 9.30 -14.36 4.33
CA THR A 306 7.92 -14.74 4.62
C THR A 306 7.24 -15.36 3.39
N SER A 307 6.17 -16.11 3.61
CA SER A 307 5.34 -16.69 2.56
C SER A 307 4.03 -15.91 2.46
N LEU A 308 3.65 -15.50 1.24
CA LEU A 308 2.39 -14.80 0.98
C LEU A 308 1.45 -15.69 0.13
N PRO A 309 0.26 -16.05 0.65
CA PRO A 309 -0.68 -16.88 -0.09
C PRO A 309 -1.35 -16.10 -1.23
N THR A 310 -1.19 -16.58 -2.46
CA THR A 310 -1.80 -15.93 -3.63
C THR A 310 -3.27 -16.32 -3.76
N LEU A 311 -3.96 -15.74 -4.76
CA LEU A 311 -5.29 -16.19 -5.15
C LEU A 311 -5.32 -17.57 -5.83
N VAL A 312 -4.17 -18.21 -6.05
CA VAL A 312 -4.08 -19.59 -6.51
C VAL A 312 -3.73 -20.48 -5.31
N ASN A 313 -4.66 -21.37 -4.95
CA ASN A 313 -4.53 -22.21 -3.75
C ASN A 313 -3.27 -23.08 -3.78
N GLY A 314 -2.51 -23.09 -2.69
CA GLY A 314 -1.30 -23.88 -2.57
C GLY A 314 -0.07 -23.31 -3.29
N HIS A 315 -0.21 -22.15 -3.95
CA HIS A 315 0.85 -21.49 -4.69
C HIS A 315 1.18 -20.16 -4.04
N ASP A 316 1.99 -20.21 -2.98
CA ASP A 316 2.44 -19.03 -2.25
C ASP A 316 3.63 -18.35 -2.95
N LEU A 317 3.76 -17.03 -2.75
CA LEU A 317 4.97 -16.27 -3.09
C LEU A 317 5.95 -16.31 -1.92
N GLN A 318 7.20 -16.68 -2.22
CA GLN A 318 8.29 -16.57 -1.25
C GLN A 318 8.87 -15.16 -1.30
N ILE A 319 8.77 -14.41 -0.22
CA ILE A 319 9.25 -13.04 -0.13
C ILE A 319 10.48 -12.98 0.75
N SER A 320 11.53 -12.35 0.25
CA SER A 320 12.80 -12.14 0.93
C SER A 320 13.14 -10.66 0.93
N ILE A 321 13.63 -10.15 2.07
CA ILE A 321 14.09 -8.77 2.22
C ILE A 321 15.60 -8.73 2.20
N HIS A 322 16.17 -7.96 1.28
CA HIS A 322 17.60 -7.73 1.16
C HIS A 322 17.94 -6.28 1.47
N ALA A 323 19.19 -6.03 1.86
CA ALA A 323 19.69 -4.66 1.92
C ALA A 323 19.98 -4.16 0.51
N ASP A 324 19.53 -2.94 0.23
CA ASP A 324 19.97 -2.12 -0.89
C ASP A 324 20.38 -0.76 -0.31
N ASP A 325 21.69 -0.53 -0.25
CA ASP A 325 22.32 0.47 0.60
C ASP A 325 21.80 0.41 2.06
N SER A 326 21.15 1.48 2.54
CA SER A 326 20.58 1.56 3.88
C SER A 326 19.10 1.19 3.95
N ARG A 327 18.51 0.63 2.88
CA ARG A 327 17.07 0.37 2.76
C ARG A 327 16.76 -1.09 2.50
N ASN A 328 15.52 -1.47 2.76
CA ASN A 328 15.00 -2.79 2.45
C ASN A 328 14.57 -2.86 0.97
N LEU A 329 14.98 -3.92 0.29
CA LEU A 329 14.57 -4.28 -1.06
C LEU A 329 13.81 -5.61 -1.06
N ILE A 330 12.63 -5.62 -1.68
CA ILE A 330 11.79 -6.82 -1.81
C ILE A 330 12.25 -7.68 -3.00
N THR A 331 12.53 -8.95 -2.72
CA THR A 331 12.69 -10.00 -3.73
C THR A 331 11.59 -11.04 -3.59
N ILE A 332 10.95 -11.39 -4.71
CA ILE A 332 9.89 -12.38 -4.85
C ILE A 332 10.46 -13.64 -5.50
N ASN A 333 10.12 -14.80 -4.94
CA ASN A 333 10.59 -16.13 -5.34
C ASN A 333 12.11 -16.20 -5.51
N ASN A 334 12.85 -15.47 -4.66
CA ASN A 334 14.31 -15.32 -4.70
C ASN A 334 14.90 -14.86 -6.05
N ALA A 335 14.08 -14.34 -6.96
CA ALA A 335 14.49 -14.04 -8.33
C ALA A 335 14.04 -12.66 -8.82
N VAL A 336 12.78 -12.29 -8.56
CA VAL A 336 12.17 -11.07 -9.10
C VAL A 336 12.28 -9.96 -8.07
N ARG A 337 12.99 -8.89 -8.39
CA ARG A 337 13.08 -7.71 -7.53
C ARG A 337 11.92 -6.76 -7.83
N ALA A 338 11.34 -6.16 -6.80
CA ALA A 338 10.44 -5.04 -6.98
C ALA A 338 11.23 -3.83 -7.53
N SER A 339 10.84 -3.33 -8.70
CA SER A 339 11.44 -2.14 -9.30
C SER A 339 10.91 -0.85 -8.68
N THR A 340 9.68 -0.88 -8.17
CA THR A 340 9.13 0.16 -7.29
C THR A 340 8.32 -0.53 -6.22
N GLN A 341 8.65 -0.31 -4.95
CA GLN A 341 7.99 -0.95 -3.83
C GLN A 341 7.19 0.04 -2.99
N ASP A 342 6.27 -0.47 -2.18
CA ASP A 342 5.55 0.30 -1.18
C ASP A 342 4.68 1.42 -1.77
N ILE A 343 4.05 1.21 -2.93
CA ILE A 343 3.03 2.12 -3.43
C ILE A 343 1.77 1.93 -2.57
N VAL A 344 1.53 2.89 -1.69
CA VAL A 344 0.43 2.86 -0.72
C VAL A 344 -0.93 2.97 -1.41
N ALA A 345 -1.87 2.13 -1.01
CA ALA A 345 -3.28 2.21 -1.37
C ALA A 345 -4.15 2.15 -0.11
N MET A 346 -5.40 2.58 -0.20
CA MET A 346 -6.34 2.56 0.92
C MET A 346 -6.61 1.14 1.41
N ASP A 347 -6.77 0.21 0.49
CA ASP A 347 -7.14 -1.18 0.75
C ASP A 347 -5.94 -2.13 0.61
N GLY A 348 -4.71 -1.62 0.56
CA GLY A 348 -3.54 -2.46 0.35
C GLY A 348 -2.26 -1.75 -0.05
N VAL A 349 -1.44 -2.45 -0.82
CA VAL A 349 -0.15 -1.98 -1.31
C VAL A 349 0.17 -2.59 -2.67
N ILE A 350 0.81 -1.80 -3.54
CA ILE A 350 1.28 -2.22 -4.85
C ILE A 350 2.82 -2.28 -4.84
N HIS A 351 3.37 -3.36 -5.40
CA HIS A 351 4.79 -3.48 -5.72
C HIS A 351 4.94 -3.70 -7.22
N VAL A 352 5.62 -2.79 -7.89
CA VAL A 352 5.90 -2.87 -9.33
C VAL A 352 7.08 -3.80 -9.58
N ILE A 353 6.97 -4.63 -10.62
CA ILE A 353 8.00 -5.57 -11.04
C ILE A 353 8.28 -5.45 -12.54
N ASP A 354 9.53 -5.64 -12.95
CA ASP A 354 9.97 -5.52 -14.35
C ASP A 354 9.93 -6.85 -15.12
N THR A 355 9.39 -7.89 -14.51
CA THR A 355 9.19 -9.23 -15.08
C THR A 355 7.86 -9.78 -14.58
N VAL A 356 7.17 -10.55 -15.42
CA VAL A 356 5.95 -11.26 -14.99
C VAL A 356 6.35 -12.43 -14.07
N LEU A 357 5.70 -12.56 -12.91
CA LEU A 357 5.91 -13.68 -11.99
C LEU A 357 5.43 -14.97 -12.63
N LEU A 358 6.29 -15.98 -12.58
CA LEU A 358 5.98 -17.36 -12.94
C LEU A 358 6.17 -18.24 -11.69
N PRO A 359 5.32 -19.27 -11.49
CA PRO A 359 5.52 -20.20 -10.39
C PRO A 359 6.83 -20.98 -10.57
N PRO A 360 7.48 -21.38 -9.48
CA PRO A 360 8.63 -22.28 -9.54
C PRO A 360 8.20 -23.66 -10.08
N THR A 361 8.99 -24.27 -10.96
CA THR A 361 8.73 -25.62 -11.49
C THR A 361 9.06 -26.70 -10.45
N ALA A 362 8.17 -27.68 -10.27
CA ALA A 362 8.17 -28.69 -9.20
C ALA A 362 9.30 -29.75 -9.26
N SER A 363 10.42 -29.52 -9.93
CA SER A 363 11.55 -30.46 -10.00
C SER A 363 12.51 -30.38 -8.81
N GLU A 364 12.18 -29.64 -7.75
CA GLU A 364 13.05 -29.45 -6.59
C GLU A 364 12.28 -29.44 -5.27
N ASP A 365 11.70 -30.58 -4.91
CA ASP A 365 11.17 -30.80 -3.55
C ASP A 365 12.13 -31.68 -2.73
N GLY A 366 12.65 -31.13 -1.63
CA GLY A 366 12.85 -31.93 -0.40
C GLY A 366 14.25 -32.26 0.12
N SER A 367 15.38 -31.86 -0.48
CA SER A 367 16.71 -32.07 0.14
C SER A 367 17.28 -30.78 0.74
N LYS A 368 17.76 -30.89 1.99
CA LYS A 368 18.51 -29.85 2.72
C LYS A 368 19.57 -29.19 1.82
N PRO A 369 19.90 -27.89 2.02
CA PRO A 369 20.87 -27.21 1.19
C PRO A 369 22.25 -27.86 1.40
N GLN A 370 22.66 -28.65 0.42
CA GLN A 370 24.05 -28.97 0.19
C GLN A 370 24.58 -27.81 -0.65
N GLU A 371 25.54 -27.06 -0.09
CA GLU A 371 26.34 -26.08 -0.83
C GLU A 371 26.91 -26.79 -2.07
N GLU A 372 26.31 -26.61 -3.25
CA GLU A 372 26.99 -26.44 -4.55
C GLU A 372 26.08 -26.45 -5.80
N ASP A 373 24.80 -26.85 -5.76
CA ASP A 373 24.01 -26.91 -7.02
C ASP A 373 23.10 -25.69 -7.25
N THR A 374 23.60 -24.74 -8.03
CA THR A 374 22.94 -23.49 -8.46
C THR A 374 22.19 -23.64 -9.81
N SER A 375 21.80 -24.86 -10.18
CA SER A 375 21.43 -25.24 -11.57
C SER A 375 20.10 -24.65 -12.09
N TRP A 376 19.05 -24.52 -11.26
CA TRP A 376 17.78 -23.92 -11.70
C TRP A 376 17.80 -22.38 -11.67
N ILE A 377 18.52 -21.81 -10.68
CA ILE A 377 18.75 -20.36 -10.56
C ILE A 377 19.60 -19.89 -11.74
N THR A 378 20.62 -20.64 -12.14
CA THR A 378 21.35 -20.32 -13.37
C THR A 378 20.46 -20.42 -14.60
N SER A 379 19.44 -21.28 -14.64
CA SER A 379 18.56 -21.37 -15.82
C SER A 379 17.60 -20.17 -15.95
N LEU A 380 16.96 -19.72 -14.86
CA LEU A 380 16.07 -18.54 -14.90
C LEU A 380 16.83 -17.20 -14.88
N VAL A 381 17.95 -17.12 -14.17
CA VAL A 381 18.81 -15.93 -14.15
C VAL A 381 19.62 -15.80 -15.44
N GLN A 382 20.06 -16.89 -16.09
CA GLN A 382 20.67 -16.83 -17.44
C GLN A 382 19.64 -16.56 -18.54
N LEU A 383 18.36 -16.85 -18.34
CA LEU A 383 17.30 -16.48 -19.31
C LEU A 383 17.16 -14.96 -19.45
N PHE A 384 17.41 -14.20 -18.38
CA PHE A 384 17.21 -12.75 -18.35
C PHE A 384 18.49 -11.90 -18.28
N ARG A 385 19.65 -12.49 -17.98
CA ARG A 385 20.95 -11.77 -17.95
C ARG A 385 21.95 -12.40 -18.92
N TRP A 386 21.98 -11.88 -20.15
CA TRP A 386 23.09 -11.96 -21.11
C TRP A 386 23.65 -13.38 -21.38
N LYS A 387 23.08 -14.05 -22.38
CA LYS A 387 23.82 -14.98 -23.26
C LYS A 387 23.37 -14.72 -24.69
N THR A 388 24.34 -14.44 -25.55
CA THR A 388 24.17 -14.39 -27.00
C THR A 388 23.63 -15.74 -27.47
N THR A 389 22.35 -15.75 -27.87
CA THR A 389 21.44 -16.84 -28.31
C THR A 389 20.55 -17.46 -27.21
N PRO A 390 19.31 -16.97 -27.03
CA PRO A 390 18.28 -17.55 -26.16
C PRO A 390 17.51 -18.65 -26.89
N GLU A 391 17.28 -19.79 -26.24
CA GLU A 391 16.05 -20.54 -26.49
C GLU A 391 14.91 -19.67 -25.93
N GLU A 392 14.18 -19.04 -26.84
CA GLU A 392 13.06 -18.15 -26.55
C GLU A 392 11.99 -18.92 -25.75
N LEU A 393 11.51 -18.40 -24.61
CA LEU A 393 10.39 -18.98 -23.88
C LEU A 393 9.25 -19.27 -24.87
N THR A 394 8.87 -20.54 -25.00
CA THR A 394 7.85 -20.96 -25.96
C THR A 394 6.46 -20.95 -25.31
N VAL A 395 5.41 -21.02 -26.14
CA VAL A 395 4.03 -21.11 -25.63
C VAL A 395 3.83 -22.42 -24.88
N GLU A 396 4.41 -23.49 -25.41
CA GLU A 396 4.36 -24.84 -24.84
C GLU A 396 5.02 -24.88 -23.47
N SER A 397 6.25 -24.35 -23.35
CA SER A 397 6.95 -24.27 -22.07
C SER A 397 6.23 -23.40 -21.05
N LEU A 398 5.61 -22.29 -21.49
CA LEU A 398 4.79 -21.46 -20.61
C LEU A 398 3.57 -22.22 -20.09
N MET A 399 2.89 -22.97 -20.96
CA MET A 399 1.75 -23.79 -20.54
C MET A 399 2.16 -24.84 -19.51
N GLU A 400 3.30 -25.50 -19.70
CA GLU A 400 3.83 -26.46 -18.72
C GLU A 400 4.07 -25.81 -17.35
N ILE A 401 4.64 -24.60 -17.32
CA ILE A 401 4.87 -23.84 -16.08
C ILE A 401 3.55 -23.46 -15.40
N LEU A 402 2.51 -23.11 -16.16
CA LEU A 402 1.25 -22.59 -15.62
C LEU A 402 0.19 -23.67 -15.37
N ASN A 403 0.33 -24.87 -15.95
CA ASN A 403 -0.61 -25.98 -15.74
C ASN A 403 -0.87 -26.28 -14.25
N PRO A 404 0.12 -26.30 -13.34
CA PRO A 404 -0.11 -26.52 -11.91
C PRO A 404 -1.00 -25.46 -11.24
N LEU A 405 -1.09 -24.25 -11.81
CA LEU A 405 -1.97 -23.19 -11.30
C LEU A 405 -3.45 -23.40 -11.69
N LEU A 406 -3.71 -24.26 -12.68
CA LEU A 406 -5.05 -24.56 -13.16
C LEU A 406 -5.71 -25.70 -12.39
N GLU A 407 -4.92 -26.54 -11.73
CA GLU A 407 -5.41 -27.69 -11.00
C GLU A 407 -6.02 -27.26 -9.66
N PRO A 408 -7.23 -27.71 -9.31
CA PRO A 408 -7.75 -27.49 -7.96
C PRO A 408 -6.85 -28.24 -6.97
N SER A 409 -6.33 -27.52 -5.97
CA SER A 409 -5.53 -28.09 -4.88
C SER A 409 -6.22 -29.31 -4.29
N SER A 410 -5.58 -30.49 -4.39
CA SER A 410 -6.07 -31.79 -3.94
C SER A 410 -6.34 -31.86 -2.44
#